data_AF-A0ABD3VCR9-F1
#
_entry.id   AF-A0ABD3VCR9-F1
#
_cell.length_a   1.000
_cell.length_b   1.000
_cell.length_c   1.000
_cell.angle_alpha   90.00
_cell.angle_beta   90.00
_cell.angle_gamma   90.00
#
_symmetry.space_group_name_H-M   'P 1'
#
loop_
_entity.id
_entity.type
_entity.pdbx_description
1 polymer ?
#
loop_
_entity_poly.entity_id
_entity_poly.type
_entity_poly.pdbx_seq_one_letter_code
_entity_poly.pdbx_strand_id
1 'polypeptide(L)'
;MKRLWKSHILLLCDLWLWITPAVSVLGDCVCGKTRYQPILNMCCNGVVQSRSGLRPSCCETKGYDAAFKMCCSDSIQYRSGLWPSCCETIGYDAAFYMCCSGMIQSRSGSQPSCCGTTGYDAAIRKCCNGKVC
;
A
#
# COMPACT_ATOMS: atom_id res chain seq x y z
N MET A 1 -16.52 -5.63 66.16
CA MET A 1 -17.65 -6.41 65.64
C MET A 1 -17.58 -6.41 64.12
N LYS A 2 -17.55 -7.61 63.49
CA LYS A 2 -17.98 -8.03 62.12
C LYS A 2 -17.87 -6.98 60.97
N ARG A 3 -17.33 -7.22 59.77
CA ARG A 3 -16.92 -8.42 59.00
C ARG A 3 -16.21 -7.92 57.73
N LEU A 4 -15.31 -8.75 57.19
CA LEU A 4 -14.71 -8.68 55.86
C LEU A 4 -15.76 -8.75 54.72
N TRP A 5 -15.48 -8.16 53.56
CA TRP A 5 -15.27 -8.90 52.30
C TRP A 5 -14.61 -8.04 51.21
N LYS A 6 -13.69 -8.70 50.49
CA LYS A 6 -12.77 -8.22 49.45
C LYS A 6 -13.49 -7.69 48.21
N SER A 7 -12.93 -6.66 47.59
CA SER A 7 -12.39 -6.79 46.23
C SER A 7 -11.31 -5.74 46.02
N HIS A 8 -10.10 -6.25 45.82
CA HIS A 8 -8.83 -5.56 45.80
C HIS A 8 -8.65 -4.77 44.49
N ILE A 9 -7.92 -3.65 44.62
CA ILE A 9 -7.23 -2.86 43.58
C ILE A 9 -8.10 -1.74 42.97
N LEU A 10 -8.42 -0.76 43.81
CA LEU A 10 -8.14 0.65 43.49
C LEU A 10 -6.83 1.02 44.22
N LEU A 11 -6.18 2.12 43.80
CA LEU A 11 -4.92 2.71 44.31
C LEU A 11 -3.72 2.25 43.45
N LEU A 12 -3.04 3.08 42.64
CA LEU A 12 -2.79 4.53 42.68
C LEU A 12 -2.39 4.99 41.26
N CYS A 13 -3.15 5.87 40.61
CA CYS A 13 -2.69 6.54 39.39
C CYS A 13 -1.94 7.85 39.68
N ASP A 14 -1.78 8.24 40.95
CA ASP A 14 -1.41 9.61 41.31
C ASP A 14 -0.25 9.75 42.30
N LEU A 15 0.76 8.87 42.32
CA LEU A 15 1.99 9.25 43.04
C LEU A 15 3.29 8.51 42.65
N TRP A 16 3.44 8.06 41.42
CA TRP A 16 4.72 7.49 40.93
C TRP A 16 5.21 8.20 39.66
N LEU A 17 5.25 9.54 39.71
CA LEU A 17 5.78 10.37 38.64
C LEU A 17 7.33 10.48 38.61
N TRP A 18 8.07 9.72 39.42
CA TRP A 18 9.52 9.96 39.60
C TRP A 18 10.44 8.73 39.77
N ILE A 19 10.01 7.49 39.45
CA ILE A 19 10.92 6.31 39.56
C ILE A 19 10.78 5.28 38.42
N THR A 20 10.72 5.74 37.16
CA THR A 20 11.20 4.92 36.03
C THR A 20 11.83 5.83 34.98
N PRO A 21 13.15 5.79 34.75
CA PRO A 21 13.80 6.55 33.70
C PRO A 21 13.68 5.82 32.34
N ALA A 22 12.50 5.33 31.98
CA ALA A 22 12.19 4.75 30.66
C ALA A 22 10.73 4.23 30.57
N VAL A 23 9.73 5.10 30.76
CA VAL A 23 8.49 4.86 29.99
C VAL A 23 8.83 5.30 28.58
N SER A 24 9.39 4.39 27.79
CA SER A 24 9.66 4.62 26.38
C SER A 24 8.31 4.78 25.68
N VAL A 25 7.88 6.03 25.50
CA VAL A 25 6.77 6.44 24.64
C VAL A 25 7.03 6.05 23.16
N LEU A 26 8.22 5.52 22.87
CA LEU A 26 8.58 4.80 21.65
C LEU A 26 8.15 3.33 21.80
N GLY A 27 6.92 3.01 21.40
CA GLY A 27 6.49 1.62 21.29
C GLY A 27 7.40 0.87 20.31
N ASP A 28 8.31 0.05 20.81
CA ASP A 28 9.15 -0.83 20.00
C ASP A 28 8.24 -1.78 19.20
N CYS A 29 8.16 -1.57 17.89
CA CYS A 29 7.50 -2.50 16.98
C CYS A 29 8.50 -3.55 16.49
N VAL A 30 8.02 -4.74 16.14
CA VAL A 30 8.86 -5.82 15.60
C VAL A 30 8.49 -6.04 14.13
N CYS A 31 9.50 -6.08 13.28
CA CYS A 31 9.40 -6.44 11.86
C CYS A 31 10.26 -7.70 11.62
N GLY A 32 9.62 -8.85 11.38
CA GLY A 32 10.32 -10.13 11.36
C GLY A 32 10.96 -10.44 12.71
N LYS A 33 12.29 -10.34 12.79
CA LYS A 33 13.08 -10.53 14.03
C LYS A 33 13.74 -9.24 14.54
N THR A 34 13.46 -8.10 13.90
CA THR A 34 14.14 -6.83 14.15
C THR A 34 13.20 -5.87 14.85
N ARG A 35 13.65 -5.28 15.96
CA ARG A 35 12.95 -4.15 16.62
C ARG A 35 13.19 -2.86 15.85
N TYR A 36 12.17 -2.02 15.72
CA TYR A 36 12.29 -0.72 15.08
C TYR A 36 11.39 0.32 15.74
N GLN A 37 11.77 1.59 15.56
CA GLN A 37 10.98 2.72 16.03
C GLN A 37 9.92 3.10 14.97
N PRO A 38 8.60 2.98 15.27
CA PRO A 38 7.54 3.19 14.29
C PRO A 38 7.37 4.63 13.84
N ILE A 39 7.95 5.59 14.58
CA ILE A 39 7.98 7.01 14.19
C ILE A 39 9.01 7.27 13.07
N LEU A 40 10.12 6.54 13.07
CA LEU A 40 11.20 6.71 12.08
C LEU A 40 11.12 5.68 10.95
N ASN A 41 10.56 4.51 11.20
CA ASN A 41 10.58 3.39 10.26
C ASN A 41 9.20 2.75 10.10
N MET A 42 9.08 1.94 9.07
CA MET A 42 7.95 1.08 8.77
C MET A 42 8.44 -0.33 8.39
N CYS A 43 7.58 -1.32 8.50
CA CYS A 43 7.89 -2.70 8.10
C CYS A 43 7.27 -2.99 6.74
N CYS A 44 8.10 -3.26 5.73
CA CYS A 44 7.69 -3.64 4.38
C CYS A 44 8.04 -5.12 4.15
N ASN A 45 7.04 -5.99 4.11
CA ASN A 45 7.18 -7.43 3.90
C ASN A 45 8.36 -8.07 4.69
N GLY A 46 8.43 -7.78 6.00
CA GLY A 46 9.47 -8.30 6.90
C GLY A 46 10.81 -7.55 6.89
N VAL A 47 10.95 -6.50 6.08
CA VAL A 47 12.14 -5.63 6.01
C VAL A 47 11.83 -4.25 6.59
N VAL A 48 12.68 -3.79 7.51
CA VAL A 48 12.55 -2.44 8.08
C VAL A 48 13.00 -1.40 7.04
N GLN A 49 12.15 -0.41 6.79
CA GLN A 49 12.37 0.69 5.85
C GLN A 49 12.18 2.03 6.56
N SER A 50 12.98 3.04 6.20
CA SER A 50 12.80 4.39 6.72
C SER A 50 11.45 4.99 6.26
N ARG A 51 10.77 5.72 7.15
CA ARG A 51 9.63 6.56 6.79
C ARG A 51 10.12 7.82 6.11
N SER A 52 10.30 7.77 4.81
CA SER A 52 10.74 8.90 3.99
C SER A 52 9.66 9.34 3.00
N GLY A 53 9.63 10.64 2.72
CA GLY A 53 8.64 11.25 1.82
C GLY A 53 7.36 11.70 2.53
N LEU A 54 6.43 12.24 1.74
CA LEU A 54 5.17 12.81 2.24
C LEU A 54 4.15 11.72 2.60
N ARG A 55 4.12 10.64 1.80
CA ARG A 55 3.21 9.51 2.00
C ARG A 55 3.99 8.20 1.94
N PRO A 56 4.78 7.86 2.97
CA PRO A 56 5.55 6.63 2.99
C PRO A 56 4.63 5.40 2.83
N SER A 57 5.01 4.47 1.96
CA SER A 57 4.27 3.24 1.64
C SER A 57 5.24 2.13 1.21
N CYS A 58 4.75 0.89 1.18
CA CYS A 58 5.55 -0.28 0.85
C CYS A 58 5.15 -0.87 -0.52
N CYS A 59 6.14 -1.29 -1.29
CA CYS A 59 6.01 -2.14 -2.47
C CYS A 59 6.90 -3.36 -2.22
N GLU A 60 6.28 -4.49 -1.90
CA GLU A 60 6.97 -5.66 -1.37
C GLU A 60 7.86 -5.29 -0.16
N THR A 61 9.17 -5.50 -0.27
CA THR A 61 10.16 -5.21 0.76
C THR A 61 10.69 -3.77 0.71
N LYS A 62 10.30 -2.98 -0.29
CA LYS A 62 10.85 -1.65 -0.58
C LYS A 62 9.91 -0.55 -0.10
N GLY A 63 10.47 0.45 0.57
CA GLY A 63 9.74 1.69 0.90
C GLY A 63 9.74 2.66 -0.29
N TYR A 64 8.64 3.39 -0.48
CA TYR A 64 8.53 4.47 -1.45
C TYR A 64 7.56 5.57 -0.99
N ASP A 65 7.65 6.75 -1.61
CA ASP A 65 6.70 7.84 -1.37
C ASP A 65 5.50 7.74 -2.32
N ALA A 66 4.36 7.34 -1.80
CA ALA A 66 3.12 7.20 -2.55
C ALA A 66 2.52 8.53 -3.01
N ALA A 67 3.06 9.69 -2.58
CA ALA A 67 2.66 10.97 -3.14
C ALA A 67 3.02 11.04 -4.64
N PHE A 68 4.19 10.53 -5.02
CA PHE A 68 4.76 10.65 -6.37
C PHE A 68 4.93 9.32 -7.11
N LYS A 69 4.88 8.20 -6.40
CA LYS A 69 5.10 6.86 -6.95
C LYS A 69 3.94 5.92 -6.61
N MET A 70 3.85 4.80 -7.31
CA MET A 70 2.88 3.73 -7.09
C MET A 70 3.56 2.37 -7.23
N CYS A 71 3.00 1.35 -6.60
CA CYS A 71 3.48 -0.03 -6.72
C CYS A 71 2.65 -0.76 -7.78
N CYS A 72 3.29 -1.15 -8.88
CA CYS A 72 2.71 -2.01 -9.92
C CYS A 72 3.29 -3.42 -9.74
N SER A 73 2.50 -4.31 -9.14
CA SER A 73 2.92 -5.64 -8.71
C SER A 73 4.13 -5.55 -7.75
N ASP A 74 5.34 -5.84 -8.23
CA ASP A 74 6.60 -5.77 -7.46
C ASP A 74 7.50 -4.59 -7.88
N SER A 75 7.03 -3.74 -8.79
CA SER A 75 7.79 -2.64 -9.38
C SER A 75 7.26 -1.28 -8.96
N ILE A 76 8.15 -0.41 -8.51
CA ILE A 76 7.80 0.96 -8.13
C ILE A 76 7.87 1.85 -9.37
N GLN A 77 6.73 2.42 -9.74
CA GLN A 77 6.56 3.29 -10.89
C GLN A 77 6.25 4.72 -10.46
N TYR A 78 6.53 5.70 -11.32
CA TYR A 78 6.09 7.07 -11.08
C TYR A 78 4.59 7.22 -11.33
N ARG A 79 3.92 8.08 -10.55
CA ARG A 79 2.55 8.52 -10.82
C ARG A 79 2.60 9.61 -11.88
N SER A 80 2.67 9.21 -13.14
CA SER A 80 2.60 10.09 -14.29
C SER A 80 1.22 10.04 -14.95
N GLY A 81 0.82 11.16 -15.57
CA GLY A 81 -0.47 11.28 -16.25
C GLY A 81 -1.62 11.70 -15.34
N LEU A 82 -2.81 11.77 -15.92
CA LEU A 82 -4.04 12.18 -15.23
C LEU A 82 -4.57 11.05 -14.36
N TRP A 83 -4.62 9.82 -14.90
CA TRP A 83 -5.15 8.64 -14.24
C TRP A 83 -4.11 7.51 -14.19
N PRO A 84 -3.06 7.67 -13.35
CA PRO A 84 -2.01 6.66 -13.23
C PRO A 84 -2.58 5.31 -12.80
N SER A 85 -2.29 4.27 -13.58
CA SER A 85 -2.75 2.89 -13.41
C SER A 85 -1.62 1.90 -13.74
N CYS A 86 -1.80 0.63 -13.37
CA CYS A 86 -0.79 -0.41 -13.59
C CYS A 86 -1.27 -1.47 -14.59
N CYS A 87 -0.35 -1.94 -15.43
CA CYS A 87 -0.48 -3.15 -16.24
C CYS A 87 0.72 -4.03 -15.88
N GLU A 88 0.47 -5.09 -15.11
CA GLU A 88 1.54 -5.90 -14.49
C GLU A 88 2.51 -5.04 -13.67
N THR A 89 3.76 -4.92 -14.14
CA THR A 89 4.85 -4.17 -13.50
C THR A 89 5.03 -2.77 -14.08
N ILE A 90 4.24 -2.40 -15.10
CA ILE A 90 4.40 -1.16 -15.86
C ILE A 90 3.27 -0.19 -15.50
N GLY A 91 3.64 1.05 -15.20
CA GLY A 91 2.69 2.14 -14.99
C GLY A 91 2.27 2.81 -16.31
N TYR A 92 1.00 3.17 -16.44
CA TYR A 92 0.46 3.89 -17.60
C TYR A 92 -0.64 4.87 -17.19
N ASP A 93 -0.98 5.81 -18.07
CA ASP A 93 -2.11 6.72 -17.87
C ASP A 93 -3.40 6.14 -18.46
N ALA A 94 -4.34 5.76 -17.59
CA ALA A 94 -5.62 5.18 -17.99
C ALA A 94 -6.57 6.16 -18.70
N ALA A 95 -6.23 7.45 -18.75
CA ALA A 95 -6.91 8.42 -19.60
C ALA A 95 -6.70 8.11 -21.09
N PHE A 96 -5.52 7.58 -21.47
CA PHE A 96 -5.13 7.36 -22.87
C PHE A 96 -4.89 5.90 -23.23
N TYR A 97 -4.69 5.03 -22.23
CA TYR A 97 -4.36 3.63 -22.44
C TYR A 97 -5.23 2.70 -21.60
N MET A 98 -5.17 1.40 -21.89
CA MET A 98 -5.83 0.33 -21.16
C MET A 98 -4.93 -0.91 -21.13
N CYS A 99 -5.09 -1.77 -20.13
CA CYS A 99 -4.34 -3.03 -20.02
C CYS A 99 -5.18 -4.20 -20.54
N CYS A 100 -4.73 -4.84 -21.62
CA CYS A 100 -5.34 -6.05 -22.19
C CYS A 100 -4.43 -7.24 -21.95
N SER A 101 -4.79 -8.12 -21.00
CA SER A 101 -4.03 -9.34 -20.68
C SER A 101 -2.51 -9.10 -20.52
N GLY A 102 -2.14 -8.07 -19.75
CA GLY A 102 -0.75 -7.70 -19.50
C GLY A 102 -0.10 -6.81 -20.58
N MET A 103 -0.79 -6.50 -21.68
CA MET A 103 -0.32 -5.60 -22.72
C MET A 103 -1.01 -4.24 -22.64
N ILE A 104 -0.23 -3.17 -22.61
CA ILE A 104 -0.77 -1.81 -22.69
C ILE A 104 -1.21 -1.53 -24.13
N GLN A 105 -2.45 -1.10 -24.29
CA GLN A 105 -3.09 -0.77 -25.56
C GLN A 105 -3.61 0.65 -25.53
N SER A 106 -3.65 1.32 -26.68
CA SER A 106 -4.27 2.64 -26.77
C SER A 106 -5.76 2.55 -26.50
N ARG A 107 -6.28 3.47 -25.69
CA ARG A 107 -7.70 3.62 -25.40
C ARG A 107 -8.34 4.45 -26.51
N SER A 108 -8.66 3.78 -27.61
CA SER A 108 -9.21 4.40 -28.82
C SER A 108 -10.62 3.89 -29.13
N GLY A 109 -11.43 4.73 -29.77
CA GLY A 109 -12.82 4.42 -30.12
C GLY A 109 -13.83 4.87 -29.07
N SER A 110 -15.11 4.65 -29.37
CA SER A 110 -16.22 5.06 -28.49
C SER A 110 -16.51 4.04 -27.39
N GLN A 111 -16.21 2.76 -27.63
CA GLN A 111 -16.36 1.67 -26.68
C GLN A 111 -15.08 0.81 -26.61
N PRO A 112 -13.94 1.37 -26.13
CA PRO A 112 -12.68 0.66 -26.04
C PRO A 112 -12.80 -0.59 -25.15
N SER A 113 -12.40 -1.74 -25.70
CA SER A 113 -12.54 -3.07 -25.11
C SER A 113 -11.33 -3.96 -25.45
N CYS A 114 -11.12 -5.03 -24.69
CA CYS A 114 -10.04 -5.99 -24.93
C CYS A 114 -10.56 -7.31 -25.52
N CYS A 115 -9.81 -7.89 -26.44
CA CYS A 115 -9.94 -9.27 -26.90
C CYS A 115 -8.57 -9.94 -26.75
N GLY A 116 -8.39 -10.71 -25.68
CA GLY A 116 -7.07 -11.22 -25.30
C GLY A 116 -6.11 -10.08 -24.97
N THR A 117 -4.99 -10.01 -25.70
CA THR A 117 -3.98 -8.96 -25.58
C THR A 117 -4.23 -7.73 -26.47
N THR A 118 -5.29 -7.75 -27.29
CA THR A 118 -5.54 -6.72 -28.30
C THR A 118 -6.67 -5.79 -27.86
N GLY A 119 -6.43 -4.48 -27.90
CA GLY A 119 -7.46 -3.46 -27.72
C GLY A 119 -8.25 -3.23 -29.02
N TYR A 120 -9.56 -3.05 -28.93
CA TYR A 120 -10.45 -2.75 -30.06
C TYR A 120 -11.66 -1.91 -29.63
N ASP A 121 -12.32 -1.27 -30.59
CA ASP A 121 -13.58 -0.56 -30.33
C ASP A 121 -14.79 -1.51 -30.51
N ALA A 122 -15.46 -1.83 -29.39
CA ALA A 122 -16.62 -2.72 -29.38
C ALA A 122 -17.86 -2.10 -30.04
N ALA A 123 -17.84 -0.80 -30.36
CA ALA A 123 -18.92 -0.17 -31.12
C ALA A 123 -18.96 -0.66 -32.58
N ILE A 124 -17.81 -1.09 -33.14
CA ILE A 124 -17.68 -1.46 -34.56
C ILE A 124 -17.09 -2.85 -34.80
N ARG A 125 -16.56 -3.50 -33.76
CA ARG A 125 -15.91 -4.81 -33.82
C ARG A 125 -16.37 -5.68 -32.64
N LYS A 126 -16.09 -6.97 -32.67
CA LYS A 126 -16.42 -7.98 -31.65
C LYS A 126 -15.20 -8.85 -31.33
N CYS A 127 -15.29 -9.65 -30.27
CA CYS A 127 -14.29 -10.66 -29.93
C CYS A 127 -14.83 -12.05 -30.26
N CYS A 128 -14.28 -12.69 -31.28
CA CYS A 128 -14.61 -14.05 -31.71
C CYS A 128 -13.45 -15.01 -31.34
N ASN A 129 -13.68 -15.94 -30.41
CA ASN A 129 -12.68 -16.95 -30.02
C ASN A 129 -11.30 -16.36 -29.67
N GLY A 130 -11.29 -15.24 -28.94
CA GLY A 130 -10.04 -14.56 -28.53
C GLY A 130 -9.36 -13.73 -29.61
N LYS A 131 -9.99 -13.51 -30.77
CA LYS A 131 -9.52 -12.61 -31.83
C LYS A 131 -10.58 -11.58 -32.18
N VAL A 132 -10.14 -10.40 -32.60
CA VAL A 132 -11.06 -9.34 -33.03
C VAL A 132 -11.64 -9.70 -34.40
N CYS A 133 -12.97 -9.66 -34.48
CA CYS A 133 -13.85 -9.79 -35.65
C CYS A 133 -14.83 -8.59 -35.62
#